data_AF-A0A2G8SHZ5-F1
#
_entry.id   AF-A0A2G8SHZ5-F1
#
_cell.length_a   1.000
_cell.length_b   1.000
_cell.length_c   1.000
_cell.angle_alpha   90.00
_cell.angle_beta   90.00
_cell.angle_gamma   90.00
#
_symmetry.space_group_name_H-M   'P 1'
#
loop_
_entity.id
_entity.type
_entity.pdbx_description
1 polymer ?
#
loop_
_entity_poly.entity_id
_entity_poly.type
_entity_poly.pdbx_seq_one_letter_code
_entity_poly.pdbx_strand_id
1 'polypeptide(L)'
;MGLFYEYKPPHPDEQHQRLVALRQLTSRGIPCILWGEDALNYVHSVPTSLFDQQILVPDDLLDSASSVLQEGPYYQVPFTEHYSDYFGCNVGKSPFPLGILLKHPDIPDHQPYKLDPLPGYILLLPQSYFGLDVRSKERFQSLVPPLPSSNADILAPKFNTLLEGLVAFNLNPPIPNETPHARARVKHDIFIGYLLRYRVKYEDDGDTPPPKEILPEERAILDELQTEDARWYIGVYVGERRLLSYAEFIEYNRQKALRSSDPITEVVPAISSPPPSFTDA
;
A
#
# COMPACT_ATOMS: atom_id res chain seq x y z
N MET A 1 -12.35 -6.97 -28.52
CA MET A 1 -11.55 -7.32 -27.33
C MET A 1 -11.34 -6.08 -26.44
N GLY A 2 -12.40 -5.46 -25.88
CA GLY A 2 -12.28 -4.19 -25.13
C GLY A 2 -12.91 -4.17 -23.73
N LEU A 3 -13.80 -5.11 -23.41
CA LEU A 3 -14.67 -5.01 -22.23
C LEU A 3 -13.97 -5.27 -20.88
N PHE A 4 -12.84 -5.98 -20.86
CA PHE A 4 -12.18 -6.35 -19.60
C PHE A 4 -11.53 -5.15 -18.89
N TYR A 5 -10.99 -4.20 -19.65
CA TYR A 5 -10.31 -3.00 -19.11
C TYR A 5 -11.22 -1.76 -19.06
N GLU A 6 -12.50 -1.90 -19.39
CA GLU A 6 -13.52 -0.84 -19.36
C GLU A 6 -14.33 -0.85 -18.05
N TYR A 7 -13.84 -1.52 -17.02
CA TYR A 7 -14.49 -1.53 -15.72
C TYR A 7 -14.73 -0.11 -15.22
N LYS A 8 -15.95 0.14 -14.75
CA LYS A 8 -16.32 1.38 -14.09
C LYS A 8 -16.55 1.09 -12.62
N PRO A 9 -16.01 1.91 -11.71
CA PRO A 9 -16.28 1.76 -10.29
C PRO A 9 -17.79 1.92 -10.00
N PRO A 10 -18.25 1.48 -8.81
CA PRO A 10 -19.61 1.67 -8.33
C PRO A 10 -20.11 3.10 -8.47
N HIS A 11 -21.43 3.29 -8.47
CA HIS A 11 -22.01 4.63 -8.59
C HIS A 11 -21.52 5.54 -7.45
N PRO A 12 -21.29 6.85 -7.68
CA PRO A 12 -20.83 7.78 -6.63
C PRO A 12 -21.64 7.72 -5.33
N ASP A 13 -22.95 7.44 -5.41
CA ASP A 13 -23.81 7.28 -4.22
C ASP A 13 -23.46 6.04 -3.40
N GLU A 14 -23.15 4.92 -4.05
CA GLU A 14 -22.73 3.68 -3.38
C GLU A 14 -21.36 3.86 -2.73
N GLN A 15 -20.41 4.47 -3.46
CA GLN A 15 -19.10 4.84 -2.91
C GLN A 15 -19.26 5.79 -1.71
N HIS A 16 -20.13 6.79 -1.83
CA HIS A 16 -20.39 7.72 -0.74
C HIS A 16 -20.95 6.98 0.49
N GLN A 17 -21.92 6.08 0.33
CA GLN A 17 -22.44 5.29 1.44
C GLN A 17 -21.38 4.38 2.08
N ARG A 18 -20.47 3.80 1.30
CA ARG A 18 -19.38 2.96 1.84
C ARG A 18 -18.35 3.75 2.66
N LEU A 19 -18.12 5.02 2.36
CA LEU A 19 -17.09 5.85 3.00
C LEU A 19 -17.52 6.49 4.34
N VAL A 20 -18.61 6.01 4.97
CA VAL A 20 -19.11 6.55 6.26
C VAL A 20 -18.03 6.58 7.34
N ALA A 21 -17.25 5.50 7.48
CA ALA A 21 -16.20 5.42 8.49
C ALA A 21 -15.08 6.47 8.28
N LEU A 22 -14.61 6.65 7.04
CA LEU A 22 -13.59 7.65 6.74
C LEU A 22 -14.13 9.08 6.97
N ARG A 23 -15.42 9.33 6.68
CA ARG A 23 -16.06 10.61 7.04
C ARG A 23 -16.11 10.83 8.54
N GLN A 24 -16.40 9.79 9.32
CA GLN A 24 -16.40 9.87 10.78
C GLN A 24 -15.01 10.24 11.31
N LEU A 25 -13.95 9.60 10.81
CA LEU A 25 -12.56 9.93 11.18
C LEU A 25 -12.18 11.37 10.82
N THR A 26 -12.42 11.77 9.56
CA THR A 26 -12.08 13.12 9.08
C THR A 26 -12.89 14.21 9.81
N SER A 27 -14.16 13.96 10.16
CA SER A 27 -14.97 14.88 10.98
C SER A 27 -14.41 15.12 12.39
N ARG A 28 -13.58 14.20 12.90
CA ARG A 28 -12.87 14.31 14.19
C ARG A 28 -11.43 14.82 14.02
N GLY A 29 -11.06 15.25 12.82
CA GLY A 29 -9.72 15.74 12.52
C GLY A 29 -8.65 14.65 12.48
N ILE A 30 -9.03 13.37 12.36
CA ILE A 30 -8.09 12.26 12.20
C ILE A 30 -7.77 12.12 10.71
N PRO A 31 -6.52 12.36 10.28
CA PRO A 31 -6.12 12.11 8.89
C PRO A 31 -6.22 10.62 8.58
N CYS A 32 -6.79 10.27 7.43
CA CYS A 32 -6.91 8.89 7.00
C CYS A 32 -6.86 8.76 5.48
N ILE A 33 -6.37 7.62 5.01
CA ILE A 33 -6.29 7.28 3.57
C ILE A 33 -7.15 6.05 3.29
N LEU A 34 -7.98 6.13 2.25
CA LEU A 34 -8.66 4.98 1.67
C LEU A 34 -7.61 4.04 1.06
N TRP A 35 -7.60 2.77 1.47
CA TRP A 35 -6.57 1.81 1.09
C TRP A 35 -7.14 0.48 0.59
N GLY A 36 -6.26 -0.37 0.07
CA GLY A 36 -6.59 -1.73 -0.34
C GLY A 36 -7.58 -1.80 -1.50
N GLU A 37 -8.59 -2.68 -1.36
CA GLU A 37 -9.56 -2.98 -2.43
C GLU A 37 -10.42 -1.78 -2.80
N ASP A 38 -10.86 -0.99 -1.81
CA ASP A 38 -11.60 0.24 -2.08
C ASP A 38 -10.78 1.24 -2.92
N ALA A 39 -9.47 1.40 -2.64
CA ALA A 39 -8.61 2.27 -3.43
C ALA A 39 -8.36 1.72 -4.85
N LEU A 40 -8.11 0.41 -4.98
CA LEU A 40 -7.99 -0.27 -6.26
C LEU A 40 -9.24 -0.05 -7.13
N ASN A 41 -10.41 -0.20 -6.54
CA ASN A 41 -11.67 -0.09 -7.24
C ASN A 41 -12.02 1.36 -7.59
N TYR A 42 -12.10 2.24 -6.60
CA TYR A 42 -12.67 3.58 -6.77
C TYR A 42 -11.74 4.52 -7.54
N VAL A 43 -10.43 4.35 -7.34
CA VAL A 43 -9.43 5.27 -7.87
C VAL A 43 -8.76 4.72 -9.12
N HIS A 44 -8.48 3.42 -9.13
CA HIS A 44 -7.71 2.78 -10.19
C HIS A 44 -8.56 1.91 -11.12
N SER A 45 -9.88 1.88 -10.92
CA SER A 45 -10.82 1.14 -11.77
C SER A 45 -10.45 -0.34 -11.94
N VAL A 46 -9.95 -0.95 -10.86
CA VAL A 46 -9.69 -2.39 -10.80
C VAL A 46 -10.92 -3.08 -10.21
N PRO A 47 -11.53 -4.07 -10.89
CA PRO A 47 -12.67 -4.81 -10.39
C PRO A 47 -12.24 -5.77 -9.28
N THR A 48 -12.21 -5.27 -8.06
CA THR A 48 -12.04 -6.06 -6.83
C THR A 48 -13.39 -6.27 -6.16
N SER A 49 -13.51 -7.37 -5.43
CA SER A 49 -14.62 -7.59 -4.51
C SER A 49 -14.44 -6.69 -3.27
N LEU A 50 -15.45 -5.88 -2.94
CA LEU A 50 -15.38 -4.89 -1.86
C LEU A 50 -15.80 -5.51 -0.52
N PHE A 51 -15.03 -6.46 -0.01
CA PHE A 51 -15.34 -7.16 1.25
C PHE A 51 -15.12 -6.24 2.45
N ASP A 52 -13.87 -5.99 2.80
CA ASP A 52 -13.46 -5.25 3.99
C ASP A 52 -12.87 -3.90 3.60
N GLN A 53 -13.12 -2.87 4.40
CA GLN A 53 -12.56 -1.55 4.15
C GLN A 53 -11.22 -1.41 4.88
N GLN A 54 -10.16 -1.10 4.13
CA GLN A 54 -8.84 -0.85 4.69
C GLN A 54 -8.59 0.66 4.76
N ILE A 55 -8.13 1.13 5.92
CA ILE A 55 -7.90 2.55 6.18
C ILE A 55 -6.51 2.71 6.79
N LEU A 56 -5.67 3.55 6.18
CA LEU A 56 -4.40 3.94 6.79
C LEU A 56 -4.63 5.16 7.69
N VAL A 57 -4.03 5.15 8.87
CA VAL A 57 -4.02 6.27 9.81
C VAL A 57 -2.60 6.47 10.35
N PRO A 58 -2.28 7.65 10.91
CA PRO A 58 -1.03 7.83 11.62
C PRO A 58 -0.88 6.83 12.76
N ASP A 59 0.31 6.26 12.90
CA ASP A 59 0.64 5.28 13.95
C ASP A 59 0.21 5.77 15.34
N ASP A 60 0.48 7.04 15.66
CA ASP A 60 0.17 7.67 16.93
C ASP A 60 -1.32 7.94 17.17
N LEU A 61 -2.16 7.82 16.12
CA LEU A 61 -3.61 8.04 16.19
C LEU A 61 -4.42 6.76 16.01
N LEU A 62 -3.78 5.59 15.93
CA LEU A 62 -4.46 4.32 15.63
C LEU A 62 -5.56 3.97 16.64
N ASP A 63 -5.26 4.05 17.94
CA ASP A 63 -6.24 3.79 19.01
C ASP A 63 -7.34 4.87 19.06
N SER A 64 -6.98 6.11 18.76
CA SER A 64 -7.94 7.22 18.67
C SER A 64 -8.91 7.02 17.51
N ALA A 65 -8.41 6.57 16.35
CA ALA A 65 -9.23 6.24 15.19
C ALA A 65 -10.19 5.09 15.49
N SER A 66 -9.70 4.02 16.15
CA SER A 66 -10.54 2.92 16.61
C SER A 66 -11.64 3.40 17.56
N SER A 67 -11.29 4.22 18.54
CA SER A 67 -12.25 4.78 19.50
C SER A 67 -13.34 5.61 18.81
N VAL A 68 -12.95 6.45 17.84
CA VAL A 68 -13.90 7.24 17.05
C VAL A 68 -14.86 6.33 16.27
N LEU A 69 -14.37 5.31 15.57
CA LEU A 69 -15.24 4.40 14.81
C LEU A 69 -16.17 3.57 15.71
N GLN A 70 -15.77 3.32 16.96
CA GLN A 70 -16.59 2.65 17.97
C GLN A 70 -17.70 3.52 18.57
N GLU A 71 -17.68 4.84 18.35
CA GLU A 71 -18.86 5.68 18.57
C GLU A 71 -19.96 5.41 17.53
N GLY A 72 -19.58 4.81 16.39
CA GLY A 72 -20.48 4.39 15.32
C GLY A 72 -20.97 2.94 15.50
N PRO A 73 -21.37 2.26 14.40
CA PRO A 73 -21.91 0.91 14.49
C PRO A 73 -20.82 -0.18 14.57
N TYR A 74 -19.53 0.18 14.63
CA TYR A 74 -18.43 -0.78 14.57
C TYR A 74 -17.88 -1.08 15.97
N TYR A 75 -17.42 -2.30 16.22
CA TYR A 75 -16.78 -2.68 17.48
C TYR A 75 -15.52 -3.48 17.23
N GLN A 76 -14.54 -3.34 18.12
CA GLN A 76 -13.27 -4.05 18.00
C GLN A 76 -13.44 -5.55 18.21
N VAL A 77 -12.81 -6.33 17.34
CA VAL A 77 -12.81 -7.79 17.38
C VAL A 77 -11.39 -8.33 17.16
N PRO A 78 -11.11 -9.56 17.61
CA PRO A 78 -9.89 -10.26 17.20
C PRO A 78 -9.84 -10.44 15.68
N PHE A 79 -8.64 -10.53 15.13
CA PHE A 79 -8.46 -10.87 13.72
C PHE A 79 -9.07 -12.23 13.39
N THR A 80 -9.74 -12.31 12.24
CA THR A 80 -10.36 -13.54 11.75
C THR A 80 -9.35 -14.42 11.01
N GLU A 81 -9.75 -15.65 10.68
CA GLU A 81 -8.95 -16.55 9.84
C GLU A 81 -8.63 -15.98 8.45
N HIS A 82 -9.42 -15.02 7.96
CA HIS A 82 -9.14 -14.31 6.71
C HIS A 82 -7.87 -13.47 6.76
N TYR A 83 -7.39 -13.16 7.96
CA TYR A 83 -6.17 -12.43 8.21
C TYR A 83 -5.06 -13.30 8.78
N SER A 84 -5.22 -14.62 8.82
CA SER A 84 -4.20 -15.52 9.36
C SER A 84 -3.62 -16.44 8.27
N ASP A 85 -2.38 -16.87 8.43
CA ASP A 85 -1.84 -17.94 7.60
C ASP A 85 -2.52 -19.29 7.93
N TYR A 86 -2.70 -20.13 6.90
CA TYR A 86 -3.27 -21.48 7.06
C TYR A 86 -2.23 -22.54 7.44
N PHE A 87 -0.93 -22.25 7.25
CA PHE A 87 0.18 -23.15 7.55
C PHE A 87 1.41 -22.36 8.00
N GLY A 88 2.34 -23.02 8.69
CA GLY A 88 3.60 -22.41 9.13
C GLY A 88 3.57 -21.82 10.55
N CYS A 89 4.58 -21.00 10.86
CA CYS A 89 4.82 -20.43 12.20
C CYS A 89 3.92 -19.24 12.56
N ASN A 90 3.14 -18.75 11.60
CA ASN A 90 2.21 -17.62 11.73
C ASN A 90 0.73 -18.04 11.71
N VAL A 91 0.43 -19.32 11.84
CA VAL A 91 -0.96 -19.79 11.95
C VAL A 91 -1.65 -19.10 13.12
N GLY A 92 -2.82 -18.52 12.84
CA GLY A 92 -3.61 -17.76 13.81
C GLY A 92 -3.06 -16.38 14.20
N LYS A 93 -1.98 -15.91 13.56
CA LYS A 93 -1.43 -14.57 13.76
C LYS A 93 -1.79 -13.69 12.57
N SER A 94 -2.17 -12.44 12.86
CA SER A 94 -2.39 -11.42 11.83
C SER A 94 -1.06 -10.92 11.27
N PRO A 95 -0.96 -10.58 9.97
CA PRO A 95 0.20 -9.88 9.42
C PRO A 95 0.31 -8.43 9.90
N PHE A 96 -0.69 -7.94 10.63
CA PHE A 96 -0.79 -6.58 11.10
C PHE A 96 -0.74 -6.57 12.64
N PRO A 97 0.45 -6.72 13.25
CA PRO A 97 0.57 -6.91 14.70
C PRO A 97 0.02 -5.74 15.53
N LEU A 98 0.04 -4.52 14.98
CA LEU A 98 -0.54 -3.32 15.59
C LEU A 98 -1.89 -2.95 14.98
N GLY A 99 -2.29 -3.58 13.88
CA GLY A 99 -3.55 -3.26 13.21
C GLY A 99 -4.76 -3.54 14.08
N ILE A 100 -5.85 -2.81 13.86
CA ILE A 100 -7.10 -2.97 14.61
C ILE A 100 -8.19 -3.39 13.65
N LEU A 101 -8.83 -4.53 13.94
CA LEU A 101 -10.00 -5.02 13.21
C LEU A 101 -11.28 -4.63 13.94
N LEU A 102 -12.19 -4.01 13.20
CA LEU A 102 -13.51 -3.60 13.67
C LEU A 102 -14.58 -4.34 12.85
N LYS A 103 -15.69 -4.72 13.46
CA LYS A 103 -16.80 -5.44 12.83
C LYS A 103 -18.12 -4.70 12.97
N HIS A 104 -18.97 -4.77 11.94
CA HIS A 104 -20.35 -4.34 12.02
C HIS A 104 -21.23 -5.48 12.57
N PRO A 105 -21.96 -5.30 13.69
CA PRO A 105 -22.67 -6.39 14.38
C PRO A 105 -23.83 -6.92 13.54
N ASP A 106 -24.47 -6.04 12.78
CA ASP A 106 -25.62 -6.39 11.95
C ASP A 106 -25.27 -7.08 10.62
N ILE A 107 -23.97 -7.26 10.31
CA ILE A 107 -23.46 -7.94 9.11
C ILE A 107 -22.83 -9.29 9.53
N PRO A 108 -23.56 -10.40 9.42
CA PRO A 108 -23.04 -11.73 9.73
C PRO A 108 -21.95 -12.16 8.74
N ASP A 109 -20.99 -12.98 9.20
CA ASP A 109 -19.87 -13.44 8.36
C ASP A 109 -20.31 -14.28 7.15
N HIS A 110 -21.42 -15.01 7.30
CA HIS A 110 -22.01 -15.81 6.23
C HIS A 110 -22.90 -15.00 5.28
N GLN A 111 -23.10 -13.70 5.55
CA GLN A 111 -23.87 -12.76 4.73
C GLN A 111 -23.14 -11.41 4.64
N PRO A 112 -21.93 -11.38 4.04
CA PRO A 112 -21.07 -10.19 4.03
C PRO A 112 -21.69 -8.97 3.30
N TYR A 113 -22.72 -9.20 2.47
CA TYR A 113 -23.41 -8.17 1.69
C TYR A 113 -24.78 -7.75 2.28
N LYS A 114 -25.11 -8.16 3.51
CA LYS A 114 -26.45 -7.92 4.08
C LYS A 114 -26.84 -6.44 4.15
N LEU A 115 -25.87 -5.55 4.38
CA LEU A 115 -26.06 -4.09 4.46
C LEU A 115 -25.22 -3.35 3.41
N ASP A 116 -25.01 -3.97 2.24
CA ASP A 116 -24.29 -3.36 1.13
C ASP A 116 -24.83 -1.93 0.85
N PRO A 117 -23.97 -0.91 0.70
CA PRO A 117 -22.53 -0.98 0.48
C PRO A 117 -21.64 -0.90 1.73
N LEU A 118 -22.21 -0.98 2.94
CA LEU A 118 -21.43 -0.88 4.18
C LEU A 118 -20.46 -2.06 4.33
N PRO A 119 -19.20 -1.81 4.73
CA PRO A 119 -18.23 -2.88 4.93
C PRO A 119 -18.58 -3.69 6.18
N GLY A 120 -18.50 -5.02 6.07
CA GLY A 120 -18.65 -5.95 7.21
C GLY A 120 -17.54 -5.76 8.25
N TYR A 121 -16.32 -5.54 7.78
CA TYR A 121 -15.17 -5.24 8.60
C TYR A 121 -14.44 -3.98 8.15
N ILE A 122 -13.86 -3.27 9.12
CA ILE A 122 -12.90 -2.19 8.89
C ILE A 122 -11.57 -2.61 9.49
N LEU A 123 -10.52 -2.56 8.67
CA LEU A 123 -9.15 -2.79 9.10
C LEU A 123 -8.41 -1.45 9.15
N LEU A 124 -8.13 -0.98 10.38
CA LEU A 124 -7.27 0.16 10.63
C LEU A 124 -5.82 -0.28 10.63
N LEU A 125 -5.00 0.37 9.80
CA LEU A 125 -3.58 0.04 9.64
C LEU A 125 -2.70 1.26 9.94
N PRO A 126 -1.58 1.07 10.66
CA PRO A 126 -0.55 2.09 10.75
C PRO A 126 0.01 2.42 9.37
N GLN A 127 0.21 3.71 9.09
CA GLN A 127 0.82 4.17 7.86
C GLN A 127 2.26 3.66 7.65
N SER A 128 2.99 3.44 8.76
CA SER A 128 4.39 2.99 8.73
C SER A 128 4.57 1.65 8.03
N TYR A 129 3.56 0.78 8.05
CA TYR A 129 3.58 -0.51 7.35
C TYR A 129 3.78 -0.39 5.84
N PHE A 130 3.44 0.78 5.28
CA PHE A 130 3.51 1.05 3.85
C PHE A 130 4.57 2.13 3.52
N GLY A 131 5.35 2.58 4.51
CA GLY A 131 6.35 3.63 4.30
C GLY A 131 5.73 4.96 3.83
N LEU A 132 4.51 5.26 4.25
CA LEU A 132 3.76 6.45 3.87
C LEU A 132 3.58 7.40 5.05
N ASP A 133 3.41 8.69 4.74
CA ASP A 133 2.94 9.70 5.68
C ASP A 133 1.60 10.26 5.19
N VAL A 134 0.51 9.80 5.82
CA VAL A 134 -0.88 10.20 5.53
C VAL A 134 -1.15 11.67 5.84
N ARG A 135 -0.25 12.34 6.58
CA ARG A 135 -0.33 13.79 6.80
C ARG A 135 0.19 14.59 5.60
N SER A 136 1.06 13.99 4.78
CA SER A 136 1.59 14.61 3.57
C SER A 136 0.62 14.43 2.40
N LYS A 137 -0.08 15.50 2.01
CA LYS A 137 -1.11 15.44 0.96
C LYS A 137 -0.55 15.23 -0.46
N GLU A 138 0.73 15.49 -0.69
CA GLU A 138 1.33 15.54 -2.03
C GLU A 138 1.26 14.19 -2.78
N ARG A 139 1.30 13.09 -2.03
CA ARG A 139 1.30 11.72 -2.56
C ARG A 139 -0.11 11.15 -2.79
N PHE A 140 -1.13 11.87 -2.36
CA PHE A 140 -2.51 11.42 -2.42
C PHE A 140 -3.35 12.33 -3.32
N GLN A 141 -4.57 11.90 -3.59
CA GLN A 141 -5.53 12.63 -4.39
C GLN A 141 -6.91 12.60 -3.71
N SER A 142 -7.72 13.62 -4.01
CA SER A 142 -9.10 13.68 -3.54
C SER A 142 -9.99 12.76 -4.38
N LEU A 143 -11.05 12.26 -3.76
CA LEU A 143 -12.13 11.53 -4.43
C LEU A 143 -13.23 12.48 -4.98
N VAL A 144 -13.05 13.79 -4.80
CA VAL A 144 -13.98 14.83 -5.23
C VAL A 144 -13.38 15.64 -6.39
N PRO A 145 -14.10 15.82 -7.52
CA PRO A 145 -15.26 15.04 -7.99
C PRO A 145 -14.88 13.59 -8.38
N PRO A 146 -15.82 12.64 -8.51
CA PRO A 146 -17.28 12.81 -8.59
C PRO A 146 -18.04 12.69 -7.26
N LEU A 147 -17.37 12.38 -6.15
CA LEU A 147 -18.06 12.23 -4.86
C LEU A 147 -18.54 13.59 -4.30
N PRO A 148 -19.53 13.59 -3.40
CA PRO A 148 -19.96 14.80 -2.69
C PRO A 148 -18.83 15.47 -1.90
N SER A 149 -18.90 16.79 -1.73
CA SER A 149 -17.90 17.60 -0.99
C SER A 149 -17.70 17.19 0.47
N SER A 150 -18.66 16.48 1.07
CA SER A 150 -18.50 15.85 2.39
C SER A 150 -17.37 14.81 2.46
N ASN A 151 -16.81 14.40 1.32
CA ASN A 151 -15.67 13.48 1.23
C ASN A 151 -14.37 14.20 0.84
N ALA A 152 -14.33 15.54 0.84
CA ALA A 152 -13.18 16.31 0.36
C ALA A 152 -11.88 16.03 1.14
N ASP A 153 -12.01 15.75 2.44
CA ASP A 153 -10.88 15.42 3.33
C ASP A 153 -10.48 13.93 3.28
N ILE A 154 -11.26 13.10 2.59
CA ILE A 154 -10.91 11.70 2.35
C ILE A 154 -9.97 11.65 1.15
N LEU A 155 -8.75 11.21 1.42
CA LEU A 155 -7.72 11.05 0.40
C LEU A 155 -7.52 9.58 0.06
N ALA A 156 -7.05 9.35 -1.16
CA ALA A 156 -6.68 8.03 -1.63
C ALA A 156 -5.31 8.11 -2.35
N PRO A 157 -4.54 7.02 -2.41
CA PRO A 157 -3.23 7.06 -3.03
C PRO A 157 -3.32 7.33 -4.53
N LYS A 158 -2.31 8.05 -5.05
CA LYS A 158 -2.01 8.02 -6.49
C LYS A 158 -1.47 6.63 -6.85
N PHE A 159 -1.49 6.29 -8.14
CA PHE A 159 -1.07 4.95 -8.60
C PHE A 159 0.32 4.55 -8.09
N ASN A 160 1.32 5.42 -8.31
CA ASN A 160 2.69 5.16 -7.86
C ASN A 160 2.79 5.07 -6.34
N THR A 161 2.00 5.86 -5.61
CA THR A 161 1.98 5.84 -4.14
C THR A 161 1.38 4.54 -3.59
N LEU A 162 0.30 4.05 -4.19
CA LEU A 162 -0.26 2.74 -3.83
C LEU A 162 0.75 1.63 -4.14
N LEU A 163 1.32 1.64 -5.34
CA LEU A 163 2.30 0.64 -5.77
C LEU A 163 3.53 0.60 -4.86
N GLU A 164 4.10 1.76 -4.53
CA GLU A 164 5.22 1.88 -3.60
C GLU A 164 4.88 1.40 -2.20
N GLY A 165 3.69 1.72 -1.69
CA GLY A 165 3.27 1.25 -0.38
C GLY A 165 3.15 -0.28 -0.31
N LEU A 166 2.59 -0.90 -1.35
CA LEU A 166 2.52 -2.36 -1.46
C LEU A 166 3.91 -3.01 -1.50
N VAL A 167 4.84 -2.41 -2.25
CA VAL A 167 6.24 -2.88 -2.29
C VAL A 167 6.91 -2.69 -0.93
N ALA A 168 6.73 -1.54 -0.28
CA ALA A 168 7.30 -1.27 1.04
C ALA A 168 6.86 -2.32 2.07
N PHE A 169 5.57 -2.68 2.06
CA PHE A 169 5.05 -3.75 2.91
C PHE A 169 5.70 -5.11 2.60
N ASN A 170 5.84 -5.48 1.32
CA ASN A 170 6.42 -6.76 0.95
C ASN A 170 7.92 -6.87 1.26
N LEU A 171 8.67 -5.77 1.12
CA LEU A 171 10.11 -5.74 1.43
C LEU A 171 10.39 -5.62 2.92
N ASN A 172 9.61 -4.81 3.63
CA ASN A 172 9.79 -4.53 5.04
C ASN A 172 8.50 -4.81 5.81
N PRO A 173 8.05 -6.08 5.84
CA PRO A 173 6.83 -6.43 6.53
C PRO A 173 6.96 -6.16 8.04
N PRO A 174 5.85 -5.84 8.72
CA PRO A 174 5.86 -5.63 10.17
C PRO A 174 6.11 -6.92 10.96
N ILE A 175 6.02 -8.08 10.31
CA ILE A 175 6.47 -9.37 10.84
C ILE A 175 7.84 -9.70 10.24
N PRO A 176 8.80 -10.21 11.02
CA PRO A 176 10.14 -10.54 10.54
C PRO A 176 10.14 -11.44 9.29
N ASN A 177 11.04 -11.15 8.35
CA ASN A 177 11.18 -11.87 7.08
C ASN A 177 11.60 -13.35 7.26
N GLU A 178 12.17 -13.71 8.41
CA GLU A 178 12.52 -15.08 8.79
C GLU A 178 11.29 -15.94 9.07
N THR A 179 10.18 -15.30 9.45
CA THR A 179 8.88 -15.92 9.67
C THR A 179 7.84 -15.16 8.88
N PRO A 180 7.88 -15.23 7.54
CA PRO A 180 7.07 -14.34 6.72
C PRO A 180 5.59 -14.74 6.76
N HIS A 181 4.71 -13.75 6.66
CA HIS A 181 3.27 -14.01 6.57
C HIS A 181 2.86 -14.22 5.10
N ALA A 182 2.69 -15.47 4.70
CA ALA A 182 2.54 -15.85 3.29
C ALA A 182 1.28 -15.26 2.65
N ARG A 183 0.14 -15.35 3.33
CA ARG A 183 -1.15 -14.86 2.83
C ARG A 183 -1.15 -13.35 2.59
N ALA A 184 -0.60 -12.58 3.53
CA ALA A 184 -0.54 -11.13 3.43
C ALA A 184 0.30 -10.70 2.21
N ARG A 185 1.46 -11.32 2.06
CA ARG A 185 2.34 -11.08 0.92
C ARG A 185 1.65 -11.42 -0.40
N VAL A 186 1.05 -12.61 -0.51
CA VAL A 186 0.31 -13.02 -1.72
C VAL A 186 -0.81 -12.02 -2.04
N LYS A 187 -1.53 -11.51 -1.04
CA LYS A 187 -2.56 -10.49 -1.23
C LYS A 187 -1.99 -9.20 -1.84
N HIS A 188 -0.88 -8.68 -1.31
CA HIS A 188 -0.26 -7.47 -1.86
C HIS A 188 0.39 -7.72 -3.22
N ASP A 189 0.97 -8.89 -3.47
CA ASP A 189 1.47 -9.32 -4.79
C ASP A 189 0.34 -9.36 -5.84
N ILE A 190 -0.86 -9.83 -5.46
CA ILE A 190 -2.06 -9.80 -6.30
C ILE A 190 -2.46 -8.35 -6.60
N PHE A 191 -2.44 -7.45 -5.61
CA PHE A 191 -2.76 -6.04 -5.81
C PHE A 191 -1.78 -5.35 -6.76
N ILE A 192 -0.47 -5.63 -6.62
CA ILE A 192 0.57 -5.17 -7.56
C ILE A 192 0.25 -5.68 -8.97
N GLY A 193 -0.03 -6.98 -9.11
CA GLY A 193 -0.37 -7.59 -10.39
C GLY A 193 -1.60 -6.95 -11.04
N TYR A 194 -2.65 -6.69 -10.26
CA TYR A 194 -3.84 -5.99 -10.76
C TYR A 194 -3.53 -4.56 -11.20
N LEU A 195 -2.81 -3.77 -10.40
CA LEU A 195 -2.44 -2.41 -10.78
C LEU A 195 -1.69 -2.35 -12.10
N LEU A 196 -0.67 -3.19 -12.24
CA LEU A 196 0.11 -3.27 -13.48
C LEU A 196 -0.76 -3.74 -14.64
N ARG A 197 -1.58 -4.79 -14.44
CA ARG A 197 -2.44 -5.33 -15.49
C ARG A 197 -3.46 -4.34 -16.00
N TYR A 198 -4.13 -3.60 -15.12
CA TYR A 198 -5.16 -2.63 -15.51
C TYR A 198 -4.57 -1.32 -16.06
N ARG A 199 -3.34 -0.97 -15.66
CA ARG A 199 -2.66 0.20 -16.20
C ARG A 199 -2.05 -0.06 -17.57
N VAL A 200 -1.34 -1.19 -17.72
CA VAL A 200 -0.68 -1.58 -18.99
C VAL A 200 -1.67 -2.17 -19.98
N LYS A 201 -2.78 -2.75 -19.49
CA LYS A 201 -3.83 -3.43 -20.27
C LYS A 201 -3.28 -4.62 -21.05
N TYR A 202 -2.59 -5.54 -20.35
CA TYR A 202 -2.05 -6.74 -20.98
C TYR A 202 -3.10 -7.50 -21.79
N GLU A 203 -2.80 -7.81 -23.04
CA GLU A 203 -3.64 -8.75 -23.79
C GLU A 203 -3.50 -10.13 -23.14
N ASP A 204 -4.61 -10.70 -22.71
CA ASP A 204 -4.66 -12.04 -22.14
C ASP A 204 -5.59 -12.87 -23.00
N ASP A 205 -5.09 -13.24 -24.17
CA ASP A 205 -5.71 -14.22 -25.05
C ASP A 205 -5.41 -15.66 -24.60
N GLY A 206 -4.61 -15.84 -23.54
CA GLY A 206 -4.21 -17.13 -22.99
C GLY A 206 -3.17 -17.89 -23.82
N ASP A 207 -2.88 -17.42 -25.04
CA ASP A 207 -2.05 -18.10 -26.04
C ASP A 207 -0.74 -17.34 -26.31
N THR A 208 -0.71 -16.03 -26.07
CA THR A 208 0.46 -15.18 -26.33
C THR A 208 1.31 -15.04 -25.07
N PRO A 209 2.56 -15.55 -25.05
CA PRO A 209 3.44 -15.35 -23.91
C PRO A 209 3.77 -13.85 -23.77
N PRO A 210 3.90 -13.34 -22.53
CA PRO A 210 4.20 -11.93 -22.32
C PRO A 210 5.52 -11.55 -23.00
N PRO A 211 5.62 -10.35 -23.60
CA PRO A 211 6.84 -9.88 -24.22
C PRO A 211 8.02 -9.94 -23.24
N LYS A 212 9.17 -10.46 -23.71
CA LYS A 212 10.40 -10.45 -22.92
C LYS A 212 10.95 -9.04 -22.71
N GLU A 213 10.61 -8.12 -23.60
CA GLU A 213 10.99 -6.72 -23.50
C GLU A 213 10.04 -5.96 -22.57
N ILE A 214 10.57 -4.93 -21.93
CA ILE A 214 9.79 -4.01 -21.10
C ILE A 214 8.95 -3.11 -22.02
N LEU A 215 7.64 -3.10 -21.82
CA LEU A 215 6.69 -2.31 -22.58
C LEU A 215 6.84 -0.80 -22.30
N PRO A 216 6.43 0.08 -23.23
CA PRO A 216 6.48 1.53 -23.00
C PRO A 216 5.74 1.97 -21.73
N GLU A 217 4.56 1.42 -21.48
CA GLU A 217 3.75 1.72 -20.30
C GLU A 217 4.40 1.22 -19.01
N GLU A 218 5.10 0.08 -19.03
CA GLU A 218 5.87 -0.43 -17.90
C GLU A 218 7.06 0.47 -17.59
N ARG A 219 7.74 0.95 -18.63
CA ARG A 219 8.84 1.91 -18.49
C ARG A 219 8.35 3.22 -17.88
N ALA A 220 7.21 3.73 -18.36
CA ALA A 220 6.57 4.91 -17.78
C ALA A 220 6.23 4.71 -16.29
N ILE A 221 5.73 3.52 -15.92
CA ILE A 221 5.50 3.19 -14.50
C ILE A 221 6.80 3.23 -13.70
N LEU A 222 7.88 2.63 -14.20
CA LEU A 222 9.19 2.63 -13.52
C LEU A 222 9.74 4.05 -13.34
N ASP A 223 9.56 4.92 -14.33
CA ASP A 223 10.01 6.32 -14.29
C ASP A 223 9.20 7.16 -13.27
N GLU A 224 7.93 6.82 -13.04
CA GLU A 224 7.05 7.50 -12.07
C GLU A 224 7.29 7.07 -10.60
N LEU A 225 7.90 5.91 -10.38
CA LEU A 225 8.24 5.45 -9.04
C LEU A 225 9.32 6.35 -8.45
N GLN A 226 9.15 6.75 -7.20
CA GLN A 226 10.00 7.70 -6.49
C GLN A 226 11.03 7.02 -5.60
N THR A 227 10.77 5.78 -5.16
CA THR A 227 11.65 5.03 -4.27
C THR A 227 12.52 4.02 -5.03
N GLU A 228 13.78 3.86 -4.58
CA GLU A 228 14.70 2.85 -5.12
C GLU A 228 14.11 1.45 -4.98
N ASP A 229 13.54 1.15 -3.81
CA ASP A 229 12.92 -0.13 -3.48
C ASP A 229 11.84 -0.53 -4.48
N ALA A 230 10.92 0.39 -4.80
CA ALA A 230 9.86 0.11 -5.77
C ALA A 230 10.40 -0.02 -7.18
N ARG A 231 11.35 0.82 -7.60
CA ARG A 231 11.97 0.70 -8.93
C ARG A 231 12.66 -0.64 -9.10
N TRP A 232 13.41 -1.09 -8.10
CA TRP A 232 14.06 -2.39 -8.13
C TRP A 232 13.02 -3.52 -8.17
N TYR A 233 12.06 -3.53 -7.24
CA TYR A 233 11.06 -4.59 -7.13
C TYR A 233 10.24 -4.73 -8.41
N ILE A 234 9.68 -3.62 -8.89
CA ILE A 234 8.85 -3.60 -10.09
C ILE A 234 9.69 -3.88 -11.32
N GLY A 235 10.94 -3.41 -11.37
CA GLY A 235 11.88 -3.69 -12.45
C GLY A 235 12.16 -5.19 -12.62
N VAL A 236 12.40 -5.90 -11.52
CA VAL A 236 12.55 -7.37 -11.54
C VAL A 236 11.22 -8.03 -11.95
N TYR A 237 10.11 -7.60 -11.37
CA TYR A 237 8.79 -8.16 -11.67
C TYR A 237 8.44 -8.09 -13.16
N VAL A 238 8.59 -6.90 -13.78
CA VAL A 238 8.27 -6.71 -15.21
C VAL A 238 9.34 -7.27 -16.13
N GLY A 239 10.63 -7.20 -15.74
CA GLY A 239 11.73 -7.70 -16.55
C GLY A 239 11.81 -9.23 -16.60
N GLU A 240 11.52 -9.89 -15.49
CA GLU A 240 11.57 -11.36 -15.39
C GLU A 240 10.21 -12.03 -15.55
N ARG A 241 9.12 -11.25 -15.63
CA ARG A 241 7.74 -11.75 -15.79
C ARG A 241 7.33 -12.75 -14.71
N ARG A 242 7.82 -12.57 -13.48
CA ARG A 242 7.54 -13.44 -12.33
C ARG A 242 7.47 -12.67 -11.02
N LEU A 243 6.84 -13.31 -10.04
CA LEU A 243 6.95 -12.88 -8.65
C LEU A 243 8.38 -13.14 -8.14
N LEU A 244 8.89 -12.20 -7.34
CA LEU A 244 10.14 -12.38 -6.62
C LEU A 244 9.99 -13.49 -5.58
N SER A 245 11.07 -14.17 -5.22
CA SER A 245 11.09 -15.15 -4.14
C SER A 245 11.45 -14.48 -2.80
N TYR A 246 11.16 -15.14 -1.68
CA TYR A 246 11.57 -14.62 -0.36
C TYR A 246 13.09 -14.43 -0.23
N ALA A 247 13.87 -15.34 -0.81
CA ALA A 247 15.33 -15.27 -0.75
C ALA A 247 15.87 -14.00 -1.42
N GLU A 248 15.24 -13.57 -2.53
CA GLU A 248 15.64 -12.36 -3.23
C GLU A 248 15.37 -11.08 -2.43
N PHE A 249 14.28 -11.02 -1.69
CA PHE A 249 14.00 -9.88 -0.80
C PHE A 249 14.98 -9.80 0.35
N ILE A 250 15.27 -10.94 0.98
CA ILE A 250 16.22 -11.01 2.09
C ILE A 250 17.59 -10.56 1.60
N GLU A 251 18.02 -11.05 0.44
CA GLU A 251 19.30 -10.65 -0.15
C GLU A 251 19.32 -9.16 -0.54
N TYR A 252 18.25 -8.64 -1.15
CA TYR A 252 18.12 -7.23 -1.47
C TYR A 252 18.25 -6.36 -0.21
N ASN A 253 17.51 -6.67 0.85
CA ASN A 253 17.55 -5.93 2.11
C ASN A 253 18.93 -6.02 2.77
N ARG A 254 19.58 -7.19 2.72
CA ARG A 254 20.95 -7.37 3.22
C ARG A 254 21.93 -6.46 2.47
N GLN A 255 21.86 -6.42 1.14
CA GLN A 255 22.72 -5.57 0.31
C GLN A 255 22.43 -4.08 0.53
N LYS A 256 21.16 -3.71 0.68
CA LYS A 256 20.76 -2.34 1.00
C LYS A 256 21.30 -1.89 2.37
N ALA A 257 21.25 -2.75 3.38
CA ALA A 257 21.80 -2.46 4.70
C ALA A 257 23.32 -2.24 4.63
N LEU A 258 24.05 -3.06 3.86
CA LEU A 258 25.48 -2.90 3.65
C LEU A 258 25.82 -1.56 2.99
N ARG A 259 25.12 -1.20 1.89
CA ARG A 259 25.28 0.09 1.20
C ARG A 259 24.98 1.30 2.10
N SER A 260 24.08 1.15 3.07
CA SER A 260 23.72 2.21 4.01
C SER A 260 24.69 2.34 5.19
N SER A 261 25.53 1.31 5.42
CA SER A 261 26.50 1.26 6.51
C SER A 261 27.91 1.71 6.14
N ASP A 262 28.16 2.02 4.87
CA ASP A 262 29.45 2.57 4.43
C ASP A 262 29.58 4.03 4.91
N PRO A 263 30.56 4.36 5.76
CA PRO A 263 30.78 5.73 6.18
C PRO A 263 31.26 6.56 4.99
N ILE A 264 30.57 7.68 4.72
CA ILE A 264 31.07 8.74 3.84
C ILE A 264 32.47 9.08 4.33
N THR A 265 33.49 8.72 3.56
CA THR A 265 34.85 9.15 3.82
C THR A 265 34.87 10.64 3.51
N GLU A 266 34.72 11.48 4.53
CA GLU A 266 34.97 12.92 4.43
C GLU A 266 36.40 13.09 3.88
N VAL A 267 36.49 13.53 2.63
CA VAL A 267 37.73 14.05 2.07
C VAL A 267 38.02 15.36 2.80
N VAL A 268 38.82 15.28 3.86
CA VAL A 268 39.40 16.45 4.51
C VAL A 268 40.30 17.14 3.46
N PRO A 269 40.04 18.38 3.04
CA PRO A 269 40.95 19.10 2.16
C PRO A 269 42.20 19.45 2.96
N ALA A 270 43.33 18.84 2.61
CA ALA A 270 44.61 19.20 3.18
C ALA A 270 44.96 20.63 2.77
N ILE A 271 44.98 21.50 3.78
CA ILE A 271 45.33 22.91 3.78
C ILE A 271 46.66 23.14 3.04
N SER A 272 46.65 24.07 2.09
CA SER A 272 47.86 24.57 1.42
C SER A 272 48.83 25.17 2.43
N SER A 273 50.06 24.68 2.46
CA SER A 273 51.14 25.24 3.26
C SER A 273 51.45 26.69 2.83
N PRO A 274 51.70 27.63 3.77
CA PRO A 274 52.06 29.00 3.42
C PRO A 274 53.51 29.10 2.90
N PRO A 275 53.85 30.13 2.10
CA PRO A 275 55.18 30.27 1.50
C PRO A 275 56.21 30.74 2.53
N PRO A 276 57.50 30.42 2.34
CA PRO A 276 58.56 30.79 3.27
C PRO A 276 58.87 32.30 3.21
N SER A 277 58.92 32.94 4.39
CA SER A 277 59.36 34.32 4.56
C SER A 277 60.88 34.42 4.59
N PHE A 278 61.45 35.27 3.74
CA PHE A 278 62.85 35.68 3.79
C PHE A 278 63.07 36.84 4.76
N THR A 279 64.05 36.65 5.65
CA THR A 279 64.91 37.66 6.31
C THR A 279 66.12 36.88 6.83
N ASP A 280 67.38 37.31 6.82
CA ASP A 280 68.17 38.31 6.09
C ASP A 280 69.63 38.04 6.55
N ALA A 281 70.56 37.78 5.62
CA ALA A 281 72.02 38.00 5.73
C ALA A 281 72.72 37.67 4.41
#